data_AF-A0A822CB16-F1
#
_entry.id   AF-A0A822CB16-F1
#
_cell.length_a   1.000
_cell.length_b   1.000
_cell.length_c   1.000
_cell.angle_alpha   90.00
_cell.angle_beta   90.00
_cell.angle_gamma   90.00
#
_symmetry.space_group_name_H-M   'P 1'
#
loop_
_entity.id
_entity.type
_entity.pdbx_description
1 polymer ?
#
loop_
_entity_poly.entity_id
_entity_poly.type
_entity_poly.pdbx_seq_one_letter_code
_entity_poly.pdbx_strand_id
1 'polypeptide(L)'
;MEIIAATCNDGVRNGGEVGIDCEGPCEKRCNGRACSSPDDCWSRVCGTNQTCSAATCNDGVRNGGENGIDCDGPCVKRCNGRACSSPDHCWSGVCGTNRTCL
;
A
#
# COMPACT_ATOMS: atom_id res chain seq x y z
N MET A 1 25.87 -7.63 13.78
CA MET A 1 25.04 -7.89 12.59
C MET A 1 23.70 -8.33 13.12
N GLU A 2 22.69 -7.48 13.04
CA GLU A 2 21.32 -7.95 13.29
C GLU A 2 20.94 -8.88 12.13
N ILE A 3 20.64 -10.12 12.48
CA ILE A 3 19.96 -11.04 11.57
C ILE A 3 18.51 -10.58 11.59
N ILE A 4 18.14 -9.70 10.66
CA ILE A 4 16.72 -9.40 10.44
C ILE A 4 16.12 -10.71 9.93
N ALA A 5 15.32 -11.37 10.77
CA ALA A 5 14.63 -12.59 10.37
C ALA A 5 13.76 -12.24 9.17
N ALA A 6 13.85 -13.03 8.10
CA ALA A 6 13.04 -12.81 6.91
C ALA A 6 11.56 -12.86 7.28
N THR A 7 10.82 -11.80 6.97
CA THR A 7 9.37 -11.75 7.18
C THR A 7 8.70 -11.22 5.92
N CYS A 8 7.49 -11.68 5.64
CA CYS A 8 6.70 -11.29 4.47
C CYS A 8 6.09 -9.87 4.55
N ASN A 9 6.75 -8.96 5.27
CA ASN A 9 6.33 -7.58 5.49
C ASN A 9 7.46 -6.71 6.09
N ASP A 10 8.73 -7.05 5.86
CA ASP A 10 9.89 -6.24 6.29
C ASP A 10 10.35 -5.20 5.25
N GLY A 11 9.75 -5.20 4.06
CA GLY A 11 10.05 -4.26 3.00
C GLY A 11 11.33 -4.59 2.23
N VAL A 12 11.93 -5.78 2.44
CA VAL A 12 13.15 -6.20 1.76
C VAL A 12 13.00 -7.59 1.14
N ARG A 13 13.48 -7.77 -0.09
CA ARG A 13 13.53 -9.10 -0.69
C ARG A 13 14.61 -9.94 -0.01
N ASN A 14 14.22 -10.83 0.89
CA ASN A 14 15.13 -11.77 1.56
C ASN A 14 14.46 -13.16 1.71
N GLY A 15 15.06 -14.08 2.48
CA GLY A 15 14.38 -15.31 2.91
C GLY A 15 13.93 -16.32 1.84
N GLY A 16 14.19 -16.09 0.56
CA GLY A 16 13.67 -16.88 -0.56
C GLY A 16 12.42 -16.30 -1.23
N GLU A 17 12.06 -15.06 -0.92
CA GLU A 17 10.97 -14.33 -1.59
C GLU A 17 11.25 -14.12 -3.08
N VAL A 18 10.18 -14.15 -3.89
CA VAL A 18 10.28 -13.85 -5.33
C VAL A 18 10.16 -12.35 -5.58
N GLY A 19 9.28 -11.67 -4.84
CA GLY A 19 9.14 -10.22 -4.81
C GLY A 19 9.73 -9.61 -3.55
N ILE A 20 9.46 -8.33 -3.28
CA ILE A 20 9.65 -7.78 -1.92
C ILE A 20 8.42 -8.21 -1.13
N ASP A 21 8.58 -8.95 -0.04
CA ASP A 21 7.50 -9.39 0.85
C ASP A 21 6.42 -10.29 0.20
N CYS A 22 6.70 -10.91 -0.95
CA CYS A 22 5.70 -11.69 -1.68
C CYS A 22 6.27 -12.90 -2.43
N GLU A 23 5.43 -13.93 -2.55
CA GLU A 23 5.72 -15.26 -3.11
C GLU A 23 6.90 -16.00 -2.46
N GLY A 24 7.13 -17.24 -2.88
CA GLY A 24 8.16 -18.12 -2.30
C GLY A 24 7.70 -18.62 -0.93
N PRO A 25 8.38 -18.25 0.18
CA PRO A 25 7.92 -18.56 1.54
C PRO A 25 6.67 -17.78 1.95
N CYS A 26 6.31 -16.72 1.24
CA CYS A 26 5.16 -15.88 1.54
C CYS A 26 3.89 -16.35 0.83
N GLU A 27 2.80 -16.46 1.59
CA GLU A 27 1.49 -16.93 1.08
C GLU A 27 0.90 -15.99 0.01
N LYS A 28 1.17 -14.68 0.15
CA LYS A 28 0.64 -13.65 -0.73
C LYS A 28 1.41 -13.57 -2.04
N ARG A 29 0.67 -13.40 -3.13
CA ARG A 29 1.17 -13.32 -4.49
C ARG A 29 1.62 -11.90 -4.84
N CYS A 30 2.68 -11.83 -5.64
CA CYS A 30 3.18 -10.57 -6.20
C CYS A 30 2.28 -10.04 -7.32
N ASN A 31 2.49 -8.78 -7.70
CA ASN A 31 1.78 -8.14 -8.81
C ASN A 31 1.93 -8.94 -10.13
N GLY A 32 0.86 -9.01 -10.92
CA GLY A 32 0.78 -9.74 -12.19
C GLY A 32 0.47 -11.23 -12.07
N ARG A 33 0.34 -11.78 -10.85
CA ARG A 33 -0.01 -13.18 -10.62
C ARG A 33 -1.51 -13.38 -10.57
N ALA A 34 -1.99 -14.55 -11.00
CA ALA A 34 -3.40 -14.89 -10.92
C ALA A 34 -3.91 -14.79 -9.48
N CYS A 35 -5.16 -14.38 -9.27
CA CYS A 35 -5.84 -14.28 -7.99
C CYS A 35 -7.33 -14.58 -8.14
N SER A 36 -7.92 -15.12 -7.07
CA SER A 36 -9.36 -15.38 -6.96
C SER A 36 -10.01 -14.40 -5.98
N SER A 37 -9.25 -13.86 -5.03
CA SER A 37 -9.68 -12.89 -4.03
C SER A 37 -8.60 -11.82 -3.83
N PRO A 38 -8.97 -10.59 -3.41
CA PRO A 38 -8.03 -9.59 -2.89
C PRO A 38 -6.99 -10.16 -1.91
N ASP A 39 -7.38 -11.06 -1.02
CA ASP A 39 -6.48 -11.62 0.01
C ASP A 39 -5.33 -12.46 -0.55
N ASP A 40 -5.46 -12.97 -1.78
CA ASP A 40 -4.39 -13.70 -2.46
C ASP A 40 -3.21 -12.78 -2.79
N CYS A 41 -3.45 -11.48 -2.91
CA CYS A 41 -2.49 -10.52 -3.40
C CYS A 41 -1.80 -9.78 -2.25
N TRP A 42 -0.49 -9.56 -2.38
CA TRP A 42 0.26 -8.73 -1.45
C TRP A 42 -0.33 -7.31 -1.37
N SER A 43 -0.68 -6.74 -2.52
CA SER A 43 -1.37 -5.45 -2.64
C SER A 43 -2.78 -5.45 -2.09
N ARG A 44 -3.38 -6.61 -1.79
CA ARG A 44 -4.80 -6.75 -1.51
C ARG A 44 -5.71 -6.25 -2.65
N VAL A 45 -5.21 -6.19 -3.88
CA VAL A 45 -5.99 -5.80 -5.05
C VAL A 45 -5.94 -6.91 -6.07
N CYS A 46 -7.05 -7.66 -6.16
CA CYS A 46 -7.27 -8.61 -7.25
C CYS A 46 -8.04 -7.90 -8.36
N GLY A 47 -7.36 -7.61 -9.46
CA GLY A 47 -7.91 -6.86 -10.59
C GLY A 47 -9.00 -7.63 -11.34
N THR A 48 -9.73 -6.94 -12.22
CA THR A 48 -10.82 -7.52 -13.02
C THR A 48 -10.36 -8.60 -14.00
N ASN A 49 -9.07 -8.61 -14.34
CA ASN A 49 -8.42 -9.66 -15.13
C ASN A 49 -7.99 -10.87 -14.28
N GLN A 50 -8.46 -10.97 -13.03
CA GLN A 50 -8.09 -12.02 -12.08
C GLN A 50 -6.58 -12.08 -11.83
N THR A 51 -5.91 -10.92 -11.82
CA THR A 51 -4.49 -10.83 -11.44
C THR A 51 -4.24 -9.76 -10.40
N CYS A 52 -3.24 -9.98 -9.55
CA CYS A 52 -2.82 -9.04 -8.54
C CYS A 52 -2.34 -7.74 -9.18
N SER A 53 -2.99 -6.63 -8.84
CA SER A 53 -2.60 -5.31 -9.31
C SER A 53 -1.66 -4.66 -8.30
N ALA A 54 -0.79 -3.75 -8.77
CA ALA A 54 0.06 -2.98 -7.86
C ALA A 54 -0.79 -2.10 -6.95
N ALA A 55 -0.30 -1.88 -5.73
CA ALA A 55 -0.80 -0.87 -4.81
C ALA A 55 -0.76 0.52 -5.48
N THR A 56 -1.84 1.28 -5.39
CA THR A 56 -1.92 2.66 -5.88
C THR A 56 -2.60 3.55 -4.87
N CYS A 57 -2.25 4.84 -4.89
CA CYS A 57 -2.83 5.86 -3.99
C CYS A 57 -4.26 6.27 -4.33
N ASN A 58 -5.04 5.37 -4.92
CA ASN A 58 -6.42 5.57 -5.35
C ASN A 58 -7.14 4.26 -5.69
N ASP A 59 -6.71 3.12 -5.12
CA ASP A 59 -7.34 1.81 -5.32
C ASP A 59 -8.39 1.46 -4.25
N GLY A 60 -8.57 2.32 -3.24
CA GLY A 60 -9.55 2.12 -2.18
C GLY A 60 -9.07 1.19 -1.07
N VAL A 61 -7.80 0.79 -1.08
CA VAL A 61 -7.26 -0.21 -0.16
C VAL A 61 -5.99 0.30 0.52
N ARG A 62 -5.95 0.25 1.85
CA ARG A 62 -4.72 0.54 2.58
C ARG A 62 -3.66 -0.55 2.34
N ASN A 63 -2.75 -0.29 1.41
CA ASN A 63 -1.71 -1.21 0.97
C ASN A 63 -0.40 -0.45 0.68
N GLY A 64 0.63 -1.11 0.14
CA GLY A 64 1.80 -0.42 -0.42
C GLY A 64 2.66 0.45 0.52
N GLY A 65 2.40 0.44 1.83
CA GLY A 65 3.06 1.33 2.81
C GLY A 65 2.23 2.56 3.20
N GLU A 66 0.95 2.63 2.84
CA GLU A 66 0.06 3.73 3.18
C GLU A 66 -0.29 3.79 4.69
N ASN A 67 -0.41 5.00 5.21
CA ASN A 67 -0.79 5.22 6.61
C ASN A 67 -2.31 5.40 6.81
N GLY A 68 -3.06 5.66 5.74
CA GLY A 68 -4.51 5.51 5.68
C GLY A 68 -4.90 4.83 4.37
N ILE A 69 -6.19 4.77 4.05
CA ILE A 69 -6.62 4.26 2.74
C ILE A 69 -6.28 5.32 1.69
N ASP A 70 -5.46 4.98 0.70
CA ASP A 70 -5.07 5.84 -0.43
C ASP A 70 -4.35 7.15 -0.02
N CYS A 71 -3.79 7.20 1.19
CA CYS A 71 -3.22 8.44 1.72
C CYS A 71 -2.03 8.22 2.68
N ASP A 72 -1.14 9.23 2.69
CA ASP A 72 0.14 9.26 3.40
C ASP A 72 1.10 8.11 3.02
N GLY A 73 2.27 8.09 3.68
CA GLY A 73 3.32 7.10 3.39
C GLY A 73 3.92 7.37 2.01
N PRO A 74 3.81 6.43 1.04
CA PRO A 74 4.24 6.65 -0.33
C PRO A 74 3.34 7.63 -1.10
N CYS A 75 2.13 7.92 -0.60
CA CYS A 75 1.16 8.75 -1.29
C CYS A 75 1.37 10.24 -1.03
N VAL A 76 1.24 11.03 -2.10
CA VAL A 76 1.41 12.50 -2.06
C VAL A 76 0.29 13.16 -1.26
N LYS A 77 -0.94 12.64 -1.38
CA LYS A 77 -2.10 13.14 -0.64
C LYS A 77 -2.07 12.67 0.80
N ARG A 78 -2.39 13.57 1.70
CA ARG A 78 -2.43 13.38 3.15
C ARG A 78 -3.81 12.93 3.61
N CYS A 79 -3.87 12.07 4.62
CA CYS A 79 -5.13 11.70 5.26
C CYS A 79 -5.68 12.85 6.13
N ASN A 80 -6.92 12.73 6.58
CA ASN A 80 -7.57 13.69 7.47
C ASN A 80 -6.78 13.85 8.79
N GLY A 81 -6.76 15.07 9.32
CA GLY A 81 -6.00 15.46 10.51
C GLY A 81 -4.53 15.81 10.26
N ARG A 82 -4.00 15.60 9.04
CA ARG A 82 -2.63 15.99 8.67
C ARG A 82 -2.55 17.46 8.30
N ALA A 83 -1.36 18.06 8.48
CA ALA A 83 -1.12 19.43 8.06
C ALA A 83 -1.20 19.58 6.52
N CYS A 84 -1.79 20.67 6.06
CA CYS A 84 -1.94 21.01 4.65
C CYS A 84 -1.67 22.49 4.38
N SER A 85 -1.34 22.82 3.13
CA SER A 85 -1.12 24.19 2.67
C SER A 85 -2.08 24.60 1.57
N SER A 86 -2.61 23.62 0.83
CA SER A 86 -3.67 23.77 -0.16
C SER A 86 -4.61 22.56 -0.10
N PRO A 87 -5.83 22.66 -0.67
CA PRO A 87 -6.77 21.55 -0.73
C PRO A 87 -6.23 20.33 -1.49
N ASP A 88 -5.37 20.53 -2.49
CA ASP A 88 -4.76 19.46 -3.30
C ASP A 88 -3.83 18.53 -2.51
N HIS A 89 -3.33 18.98 -1.36
CA HIS A 89 -2.51 18.15 -0.47
C HIS A 89 -3.35 17.12 0.29
N CYS A 90 -4.67 17.30 0.37
CA CYS A 90 -5.55 16.44 1.15
C CYS A 90 -6.22 15.40 0.26
N TRP A 91 -6.33 14.17 0.76
CA TRP A 91 -7.10 13.11 0.11
C TRP A 91 -8.53 13.56 -0.18
N SER A 92 -9.17 14.20 0.80
CA SER A 92 -10.50 14.76 0.71
C SER A 92 -10.65 15.94 -0.26
N GLY A 93 -9.53 16.53 -0.70
CA GLY A 93 -9.56 17.79 -1.45
C GLY A 93 -9.97 18.99 -0.59
N VAL A 94 -9.93 18.88 0.74
CA VAL A 94 -10.32 19.95 1.67
C VAL A 94 -9.21 20.22 2.67
N CYS A 95 -8.63 21.41 2.60
CA CYS A 95 -7.71 21.92 3.61
C CYS A 95 -8.44 22.93 4.51
N GLY A 96 -8.69 22.55 5.75
CA GLY A 96 -9.40 23.37 6.73
C GLY A 96 -8.65 24.66 7.09
N THR A 97 -9.36 25.62 7.70
CA THR A 97 -8.80 26.92 8.13
C THR A 97 -7.65 26.78 9.13
N ASN A 98 -7.63 25.71 9.91
CA ASN A 98 -6.53 25.37 10.82
C ASN A 98 -5.32 24.73 10.12
N ARG A 99 -5.26 24.76 8.78
CA ARG A 99 -4.23 24.10 7.96
C ARG A 99 -4.17 22.59 8.19
N THR A 100 -5.34 21.97 8.31
CA THR A 100 -5.49 20.53 8.53
C THR A 100 -6.44 19.91 7.50
N CYS A 101 -6.10 18.75 6.95
CA CYS A 101 -6.97 18.00 6.05
C CYS A 101 -8.25 17.55 6.77
N LEU A 102 -9.40 17.75 6.13
CA LEU A 102 -10.72 17.44 6.68
C LEU A 102 -11.40 16.31 5.95
#